data_AF-Q9UUP2-F1
#
_entry.id   AF-Q9UUP2-F1
#
_cell.length_a   1.000
_cell.length_b   1.000
_cell.length_c   1.000
_cell.angle_alpha   90.00
_cell.angle_beta   90.00
_cell.angle_gamma   90.00
#
_symmetry.space_group_name_H-M   'P 1'
#
loop_
_entity.id
_entity.type
_entity.pdbx_description
1 polymer ?
#
loop_
_entity_poly.entity_id
_entity_poly.type
_entity_poly.pdbx_seq_one_letter_code
_entity_poly.pdbx_strand_id
1 'polypeptide(L)' 'NANASYDFDSKDFNPKPEKPDESHATKCAGEVAAARNTLCGLGVAYESN' A
#
# COMPACT_ATOMS: atom_id res chain seq x y z
N ASN A 1 4.85 7.24 3.67
CA ASN A 1 5.20 8.63 3.36
C ASN A 1 4.87 8.83 1.89
N ALA A 2 3.73 9.46 1.54
CA ALA A 2 3.24 9.46 0.15
C ALA A 2 4.18 10.17 -0.84
N ASN A 3 4.93 11.17 -0.36
CA ASN A 3 5.89 11.92 -1.19
C ASN A 3 7.10 11.09 -1.62
N ALA A 4 7.31 9.91 -1.03
CA ALA A 4 8.40 9.00 -1.39
C ALA A 4 7.95 7.88 -2.34
N SER A 5 6.69 7.87 -2.77
CA SER A 5 6.16 6.86 -3.70
C SER A 5 6.31 7.34 -5.15
N TYR A 6 6.66 6.42 -6.05
CA TYR A 6 6.76 6.65 -7.49
C TYR A 6 6.46 5.36 -8.23
N ASP A 7 5.70 5.45 -9.31
CA ASP A 7 5.44 4.36 -10.24
C ASP A 7 6.42 4.47 -11.43
N PHE A 8 7.28 3.47 -11.58
CA PHE A 8 8.26 3.43 -12.66
C PHE A 8 7.70 2.91 -13.98
N ASP A 9 6.60 2.16 -13.95
CA ASP A 9 5.97 1.61 -15.14
C ASP A 9 5.22 2.72 -15.89
N SER A 10 4.41 3.51 -15.17
CA SER A 10 3.65 4.65 -15.71
C SER A 10 4.42 5.98 -15.69
N LYS A 11 5.52 6.05 -14.91
CA LYS A 11 6.41 7.22 -14.73
C LYS A 11 5.72 8.41 -14.05
N ASP A 12 4.85 8.14 -13.08
CA ASP A 12 4.19 9.16 -12.29
C ASP A 12 4.26 8.87 -10.77
N PHE A 13 3.64 9.72 -9.95
CA PHE A 13 3.68 9.61 -8.48
C PHE A 13 2.55 8.75 -7.89
N ASN A 14 1.75 8.08 -8.71
CA ASN A 14 0.61 7.27 -8.29
C ASN A 14 0.94 5.76 -8.38
N PRO A 15 1.40 5.12 -7.29
CA PRO A 15 1.80 3.70 -7.27
C PRO A 15 0.60 2.74 -7.24
N LYS A 16 -0.55 3.14 -7.79
CA LYS A 16 -1.78 2.36 -7.71
C LYS A 16 -1.67 1.15 -8.67
N PRO A 17 -2.02 -0.07 -8.23
CA PRO A 17 -2.14 -1.22 -9.12
C PRO A 17 -3.01 -0.91 -10.35
N GLU A 18 -2.50 -1.21 -11.54
CA GLU A 18 -3.18 -1.05 -12.83
C GLU A 18 -3.90 -2.33 -13.26
N LYS A 19 -3.40 -3.50 -12.83
CA LYS A 19 -3.96 -4.81 -13.19
C LYS A 19 -4.48 -5.58 -11.98
N PRO A 20 -5.50 -6.46 -12.15
CA PRO A 20 -6.06 -7.25 -11.04
C PRO A 20 -5.05 -8.15 -10.32
N ASP A 21 -4.00 -8.58 -11.00
CA ASP A 21 -2.94 -9.45 -10.47
C ASP A 21 -1.85 -8.70 -9.69
N GLU A 22 -1.76 -7.38 -9.79
CA GLU A 22 -0.81 -6.49 -9.09
C GLU A 22 -1.19 -6.26 -7.62
N SER A 23 -1.58 -7.33 -6.92
CA SER A 23 -2.06 -7.30 -5.53
C SER A 23 -0.97 -7.53 -4.48
N HIS A 24 0.22 -7.97 -4.89
CA HIS A 24 1.27 -8.43 -3.98
C HIS A 24 1.72 -7.33 -3.01
N ALA A 25 2.13 -6.17 -3.53
CA ALA A 25 2.61 -5.07 -2.70
C ALA A 25 1.52 -4.50 -1.78
N THR A 26 0.26 -4.44 -2.24
CA THR A 26 -0.89 -4.01 -1.41
C THR A 26 -1.09 -4.92 -0.20
N LYS A 27 -0.91 -6.24 -0.36
CA LYS A 27 -0.96 -7.21 0.75
C LYS A 27 0.18 -6.98 1.73
N CYS A 28 1.41 -6.84 1.23
CA CYS A 28 2.59 -6.55 2.06
C CYS A 28 2.46 -5.22 2.82
N ALA A 29 1.95 -4.16 2.18
CA ALA A 29 1.70 -2.88 2.84
C ALA A 29 0.67 -3.02 3.98
N GLY A 30 -0.33 -3.89 3.80
CA GLY A 30 -1.31 -4.23 4.83
C GLY A 30 -0.71 -4.94 6.04
N GLU A 31 0.22 -5.88 5.82
CA GLU A 31 0.93 -6.57 6.91
C GLU A 31 1.67 -5.57 7.82
N VAL A 32 2.26 -4.52 7.23
CA VAL A 32 3.00 -3.49 7.98
C VAL A 32 2.06 -2.47 8.61
N ALA A 33 1.19 -1.84 7.81
CA ALA A 33 0.52 -0.60 8.20
C ALA A 33 -0.99 -0.57 7.86
N ALA A 34 -1.67 -1.72 7.75
CA ALA A 34 -3.12 -1.71 7.64
C ALA A 34 -3.75 -0.94 8.81
N ALA A 35 -4.64 -0.01 8.47
CA ALA A 35 -5.23 0.93 9.40
C ALA A 35 -6.11 0.24 10.45
N ARG A 36 -6.14 0.79 11.67
CA ARG A 36 -7.07 0.35 12.72
C ARG A 36 -8.49 0.82 12.40
N ASN A 37 -9.33 -0.09 11.90
CA ASN A 37 -10.76 0.13 11.64
C ASN A 37 -11.54 -1.20 11.70
N THR A 38 -12.78 -1.21 11.21
CA THR A 38 -13.68 -2.39 11.21
C THR A 38 -13.61 -3.23 9.93
N LEU A 39 -12.62 -2.99 9.06
CA LEU A 39 -12.43 -3.69 7.79
C LEU A 39 -11.13 -4.52 7.84
N CYS A 40 -11.17 -5.73 7.29
CA CYS A 40 -10.01 -6.61 7.17
C CYS A 40 -9.29 -6.90 8.50
N GLY A 41 -8.03 -6.50 8.66
CA GLY A 41 -7.17 -6.77 9.82
C GLY A 41 -6.31 -5.56 10.20
N LEU A 42 -5.37 -5.75 11.14
CA LEU A 42 -4.51 -4.68 11.69
C LEU A 42 -3.04 -4.91 11.33
N GLY A 43 -2.33 -3.88 10.87
CA GLY A 43 -0.90 -3.95 10.58
C GLY A 43 -0.03 -3.95 11.85
N VAL A 44 1.16 -4.57 11.76
CA VAL A 44 2.13 -4.65 12.88
C VAL A 44 2.49 -3.26 13.43
N ALA A 45 2.63 -2.29 12.54
CA ALA A 45 2.93 -0.89 12.82
C ALA A 45 1.84 0.01 12.21
N TYR A 46 0.59 -0.19 12.64
CA TYR A 46 -0.60 0.51 12.11
C TYR A 46 -0.58 2.06 12.22
N GLU A 47 0.38 2.65 12.94
CA GLU A 47 0.59 4.10 13.06
C GLU A 47 1.82 4.59 12.27
N SER A 48 2.48 3.71 11.51
CA SER A 48 3.65 4.04 10.68
C SER A 48 3.26 4.62 9.32
N ASN A 49 4.20 5.32 8.67
CA ASN A 49 4.01 5.94 7.36
C ASN A 49 5.26 5.85 6.50
#